data_AF-K1ZXL3-F1
#
_entry.id   AF-K1ZXL3-F1
#
_cell.length_a   1.000
_cell.length_b   1.000
_cell.length_c   1.000
_cell.angle_alpha   90.00
_cell.angle_beta   90.00
_cell.angle_gamma   90.00
#
_symmetry.space_group_name_H-M   'P 1'
#
loop_
_entity.id
_entity.type
_entity.pdbx_description
1 polymer ?
#
loop_
_entity_poly.entity_id
_entity_poly.type
_entity_poly.pdbx_seq_one_letter_code
_entity_poly.pdbx_strand_id
1 'polypeptide(L)'
;MQKTKKFKLAALLTLMMTTAMASTPTPHTWHTVNSNNGSWNAQLQMINEEGSFVTADGAPIAEFTINPKQPVEYGFVLGEGDDFNVAYTLTLTEQNAQNSAQFASKTCVFVITAASPGHPDIRISTYNGAECTFADTGRGENFFVA
;
A
#
# COMPACT_ATOMS: atom_id res chain seq x y z
N MET A 1 -22.53 76.15 11.94
CA MET A 1 -21.73 75.17 11.17
C MET A 1 -21.10 74.18 12.13
N GLN A 2 -21.67 72.98 12.30
CA GLN A 2 -21.18 71.95 13.22
C GLN A 2 -20.78 70.72 12.39
N LYS A 3 -19.48 70.43 12.33
CA LYS A 3 -18.93 69.29 11.56
C LYS A 3 -18.96 68.03 12.43
N THR A 4 -19.80 67.08 12.08
CA THR A 4 -19.81 65.73 12.68
C THR A 4 -18.68 64.89 12.10
N LYS A 5 -17.72 64.48 12.95
CA LYS A 5 -16.66 63.54 12.58
C LYS A 5 -17.22 62.12 12.62
N LYS A 6 -17.18 61.42 11.48
CA LYS A 6 -17.51 59.99 11.39
C LYS A 6 -16.31 59.17 11.86
N PHE A 7 -16.45 58.45 12.97
CA PHE A 7 -15.51 57.41 13.37
C PHE A 7 -15.73 56.17 12.49
N LYS A 8 -14.69 55.72 11.77
CA LYS A 8 -14.69 54.44 11.07
C LYS A 8 -14.28 53.36 12.08
N LEU A 9 -15.22 52.49 12.45
CA LEU A 9 -14.91 51.25 13.16
C LEU A 9 -14.36 50.26 12.11
N ALA A 10 -13.06 49.97 12.17
CA ALA A 10 -12.49 48.86 11.42
C ALA A 10 -12.69 47.59 12.26
N ALA A 11 -13.60 46.72 11.85
CA ALA A 11 -13.75 45.39 12.44
C ALA A 11 -12.59 44.51 11.98
N LEU A 12 -11.71 44.14 12.90
CA LEU A 12 -10.60 43.22 12.64
C LEU A 12 -11.16 41.78 12.70
N LEU A 13 -11.47 41.21 11.55
CA LEU A 13 -11.94 39.83 11.43
C LEU A 13 -10.75 38.88 11.63
N THR A 14 -10.63 38.27 12.80
CA THR A 14 -9.57 37.30 13.11
C THR A 14 -9.95 35.96 12.48
N LEU A 15 -9.29 35.57 11.39
CA LEU A 15 -9.49 34.30 10.71
C LEU A 15 -8.85 33.18 11.55
N MET A 16 -9.66 32.44 12.31
CA MET A 16 -9.20 31.19 12.95
C MET A 16 -8.99 30.15 11.86
N MET A 17 -7.73 29.95 11.44
CA MET A 17 -7.34 28.79 10.64
C MET A 17 -7.45 27.55 11.52
N THR A 18 -8.58 26.85 11.43
CA THR A 18 -8.70 25.49 11.94
C THR A 18 -7.86 24.59 11.03
N THR A 19 -6.70 24.14 11.51
CA THR A 19 -5.98 23.05 10.88
C THR A 19 -6.83 21.79 11.01
N ALA A 20 -7.50 21.41 9.93
CA ALA A 20 -8.08 20.08 9.82
C ALA A 20 -6.94 19.07 9.94
N MET A 21 -6.94 18.29 11.02
CA MET A 21 -6.11 17.09 11.11
C MET A 21 -6.62 16.15 10.02
N ALA A 22 -5.85 15.96 8.95
CA ALA A 22 -6.15 14.92 7.97
C ALA A 22 -6.13 13.58 8.71
N SER A 23 -7.24 12.85 8.70
CA SER A 23 -7.30 11.50 9.26
C SER A 23 -6.30 10.63 8.51
N THR A 24 -5.35 10.03 9.23
CA THR A 24 -4.45 9.03 8.64
C THR A 24 -5.29 7.88 8.08
N PRO A 25 -5.03 7.43 6.84
CA PRO A 25 -5.71 6.25 6.29
C PRO A 25 -5.62 5.11 7.30
N THR A 26 -6.74 4.45 7.59
CA THR A 26 -6.78 3.32 8.53
C THR A 26 -6.75 2.04 7.72
N PRO A 27 -5.66 1.26 7.75
CA PRO A 27 -5.60 0.03 6.98
C PRO A 27 -6.57 -1.00 7.51
N HIS A 28 -7.24 -1.67 6.57
CA HIS A 28 -8.16 -2.76 6.82
C HIS A 28 -7.41 -4.05 7.17
N THR A 29 -6.34 -4.35 6.42
CA THR A 29 -5.45 -5.49 6.63
C THR A 29 -4.00 -5.04 6.60
N TRP A 30 -3.12 -5.88 7.16
CA TRP A 30 -1.68 -5.68 7.10
C TRP A 30 -0.97 -6.94 6.69
N HIS A 31 0.05 -6.76 5.86
CA HIS A 31 0.75 -7.83 5.19
C HIS A 31 2.26 -7.62 5.31
N THR A 32 3.02 -8.69 5.51
CA THR A 32 4.50 -8.63 5.48
C THR A 32 5.02 -9.38 4.27
N VAL A 33 5.90 -8.75 3.50
CA VAL A 33 6.56 -9.38 2.36
C VAL A 33 8.00 -9.72 2.72
N ASN A 34 8.33 -11.00 2.63
CA ASN A 34 9.58 -11.58 3.09
C ASN A 34 10.34 -12.20 1.91
N SER A 35 11.66 -12.07 1.95
CA SER A 35 12.55 -12.81 1.06
C SER A 35 13.29 -13.87 1.88
N ASN A 36 13.15 -15.14 1.51
CA ASN A 36 13.96 -16.21 2.08
C ASN A 36 15.36 -16.24 1.43
N ASN A 37 15.47 -15.74 0.19
CA ASN A 37 16.72 -15.64 -0.55
C ASN A 37 16.65 -14.52 -1.62
N GLY A 38 17.78 -13.87 -1.89
CA GLY A 38 17.90 -12.84 -2.92
C GLY A 38 17.25 -11.49 -2.57
N SER A 39 17.54 -10.48 -3.37
CA SER A 39 16.91 -9.16 -3.27
C SER A 39 15.86 -9.02 -4.37
N TRP A 40 14.70 -8.45 -4.04
CA TRP A 40 13.55 -8.41 -4.94
C TRP A 40 12.93 -7.02 -5.00
N ASN A 41 12.54 -6.60 -6.20
CA ASN A 41 11.69 -5.44 -6.42
C ASN A 41 10.24 -5.87 -6.32
N ALA A 42 9.47 -5.24 -5.45
CA ALA A 42 8.05 -5.46 -5.26
C ALA A 42 7.23 -4.32 -5.84
N GLN A 43 6.08 -4.65 -6.42
CA GLN A 43 5.08 -3.71 -6.93
C GLN A 43 3.69 -4.15 -6.48
N LEU A 44 2.95 -3.22 -5.88
CA LEU A 44 1.54 -3.34 -5.53
C LEU A 44 0.71 -2.58 -6.56
N GLN A 45 -0.36 -3.21 -7.05
CA GLN A 45 -1.20 -2.60 -8.09
C GLN A 45 -2.67 -3.03 -7.95
N MET A 46 -3.57 -2.05 -7.82
CA MET A 46 -5.01 -2.29 -7.88
C MET A 46 -5.43 -2.81 -9.26
N ILE A 47 -6.33 -3.78 -9.28
CA ILE A 47 -6.98 -4.34 -10.47
C ILE A 47 -8.45 -3.91 -10.52
N ASN A 48 -9.16 -4.04 -9.40
CA ASN A 48 -10.57 -3.69 -9.29
C ASN A 48 -10.84 -2.91 -7.99
N GLU A 49 -11.73 -1.93 -8.11
CA GLU A 49 -12.11 -0.97 -7.07
C GLU A 49 -10.97 -0.07 -6.58
N GLU A 50 -11.36 1.05 -5.98
CA GLU A 50 -10.41 2.02 -5.44
C GLU A 50 -9.85 1.49 -4.12
N GLY A 51 -8.55 1.66 -3.93
CA GLY A 51 -7.86 1.22 -2.74
C GLY A 51 -6.46 1.81 -2.72
N SER A 52 -5.81 1.77 -1.56
CA SER A 52 -4.45 2.27 -1.43
C SER A 52 -3.63 1.41 -0.48
N PHE A 53 -2.32 1.57 -0.58
CA PHE A 53 -1.35 0.83 0.21
C PHE A 53 -0.51 1.83 1.00
N VAL A 54 -0.30 1.56 2.27
CA VAL A 54 0.45 2.46 3.16
C VAL A 54 1.49 1.73 4.00
N THR A 55 2.55 2.44 4.40
CA THR A 55 3.51 2.02 5.42
C THR A 55 2.92 2.20 6.83
N ALA A 56 3.65 1.72 7.85
CA ALA A 56 3.25 1.82 9.27
C ALA A 56 2.99 3.27 9.75
N ASP A 57 3.66 4.26 9.17
CA ASP A 57 3.48 5.69 9.43
C ASP A 57 2.39 6.35 8.56
N GLY A 58 1.70 5.57 7.72
CA GLY A 58 0.60 6.02 6.87
C GLY A 58 1.04 6.63 5.53
N ALA A 59 2.34 6.58 5.18
CA ALA A 59 2.79 7.07 3.89
C ALA A 59 2.40 6.10 2.75
N PRO A 60 2.04 6.58 1.55
CA PRO A 60 1.70 5.71 0.43
C PRO A 60 2.88 4.83 -0.01
N ILE A 61 2.61 3.58 -0.38
CA ILE A 61 3.63 2.62 -0.86
C ILE A 61 3.11 1.77 -2.01
N ALA A 62 3.60 2.00 -3.23
CA ALA A 62 3.28 1.14 -4.38
C ALA A 62 4.46 0.23 -4.77
N GLU A 63 5.69 0.65 -4.48
CA GLU A 63 6.90 -0.07 -4.86
C GLU A 63 7.90 -0.06 -3.71
N PHE A 64 8.61 -1.16 -3.54
CA PHE A 64 9.64 -1.30 -2.52
C PHE A 64 10.63 -2.42 -2.85
N THR A 65 11.71 -2.51 -2.08
CA THR A 65 12.68 -3.60 -2.18
C THR A 65 12.67 -4.41 -0.88
N ILE A 66 12.79 -5.72 -1.01
CA ILE A 66 13.02 -6.63 0.12
C ILE A 66 14.28 -7.46 -0.09
N ASN A 67 14.83 -7.96 1.01
CA ASN A 67 15.89 -8.96 1.05
C ASN A 67 15.79 -9.74 2.38
N PRO A 68 16.60 -10.80 2.62
CA PRO A 68 16.45 -11.63 3.81
C PRO A 68 16.63 -10.91 5.15
N LYS A 69 17.17 -9.69 5.16
CA LYS A 69 17.35 -8.88 6.37
C LYS A 69 16.34 -7.74 6.48
N GLN A 70 15.60 -7.46 5.41
CA GLN A 70 14.72 -6.30 5.29
C GLN A 70 13.39 -6.74 4.67
N PRO A 71 12.53 -7.41 5.45
CA PRO A 71 11.13 -7.55 5.08
C PRO A 71 10.44 -6.18 5.12
N VAL A 72 9.36 -6.03 4.36
CA VAL A 72 8.55 -4.81 4.34
C VAL A 72 7.12 -5.16 4.72
N GLU A 73 6.55 -4.40 5.66
CA GLU A 73 5.13 -4.45 6.00
C GLU A 73 4.37 -3.34 5.25
N TYR A 74 3.23 -3.67 4.68
CA TYR A 74 2.29 -2.70 4.12
C TYR A 74 0.86 -2.95 4.63
N GLY A 75 0.11 -1.87 4.79
CA GLY A 75 -1.31 -1.90 5.09
C GLY A 75 -2.13 -1.66 3.82
N PHE A 76 -3.22 -2.40 3.65
CA PHE A 76 -4.19 -2.16 2.59
C PHE A 76 -5.37 -1.33 3.13
N VAL A 77 -5.71 -0.24 2.46
CA VAL A 77 -6.79 0.67 2.81
C VAL A 77 -7.87 0.57 1.73
N LEU A 78 -9.10 0.30 2.15
CA LEU A 78 -10.26 0.26 1.28
C LEU A 78 -10.62 1.67 0.79
N GLY A 79 -11.14 1.77 -0.44
CA GLY A 79 -11.76 2.98 -0.94
C GLY A 79 -13.03 3.35 -0.18
N GLU A 80 -13.47 4.60 -0.34
CA GLU A 80 -14.77 5.02 0.21
C GLU A 80 -15.91 4.29 -0.49
N GLY A 81 -16.79 3.63 0.28
CA GLY A 81 -17.97 2.94 -0.25
C GLY A 81 -17.71 1.55 -0.82
N ASP A 82 -16.52 1.00 -0.60
CA ASP A 82 -16.14 -0.35 -0.99
C ASP A 82 -17.04 -1.42 -0.35
N ASP A 83 -17.48 -2.40 -1.14
CA ASP A 83 -18.31 -3.53 -0.71
C ASP A 83 -17.52 -4.86 -0.65
N PHE A 84 -16.19 -4.74 -0.61
CA PHE A 84 -15.18 -5.79 -0.54
C PHE A 84 -14.95 -6.55 -1.84
N ASN A 85 -15.39 -6.04 -3.00
CA ASN A 85 -15.08 -6.61 -4.31
C ASN A 85 -13.69 -6.19 -4.84
N VAL A 86 -12.75 -5.89 -3.93
CA VAL A 86 -11.39 -5.50 -4.24
C VAL A 86 -10.60 -6.62 -4.93
N ALA A 87 -9.74 -6.22 -5.86
CA ALA A 87 -8.70 -7.08 -6.38
C ALA A 87 -7.42 -6.28 -6.61
N TYR A 88 -6.27 -6.83 -6.23
CA TYR A 88 -4.97 -6.24 -6.48
C TYR A 88 -3.89 -7.29 -6.66
N THR A 89 -2.72 -6.86 -7.13
CA THR A 89 -1.54 -7.72 -7.24
C THR A 89 -0.42 -7.26 -6.33
N LEU A 90 0.36 -8.24 -5.87
CA LEU A 90 1.72 -8.05 -5.38
C LEU A 90 2.64 -8.82 -6.33
N THR A 91 3.47 -8.09 -7.08
CA THR A 91 4.45 -8.66 -8.01
C THR A 91 5.85 -8.48 -7.45
N LEU A 92 6.64 -9.56 -7.37
CA LEU A 92 8.05 -9.52 -6.97
C LEU A 92 8.94 -10.04 -8.08
N THR A 93 10.00 -9.30 -8.41
CA THR A 93 11.01 -9.70 -9.40
C THR A 93 12.40 -9.64 -8.78
N GLU A 94 13.18 -10.72 -8.88
CA GLU A 94 14.52 -10.79 -8.31
C GLU A 94 15.48 -9.82 -9.04
N GLN A 95 16.33 -9.13 -8.28
CA GLN A 95 17.28 -8.12 -8.76
C GLN A 95 18.51 -8.69 -9.50
N ASN A 96 18.59 -10.01 -9.74
CA ASN A 96 19.80 -10.69 -10.22
C ASN A 96 19.81 -11.09 -11.71
N ALA A 97 18.92 -10.59 -12.56
CA ALA A 97 18.98 -10.87 -14.01
C ALA A 97 19.90 -9.95 -14.82
N GLN A 98 20.60 -9.00 -14.18
CA GLN A 98 21.34 -7.96 -14.89
C GLN A 98 22.75 -8.42 -15.34
N ASN A 99 23.26 -9.53 -14.82
CA ASN A 99 24.57 -10.09 -15.19
C ASN A 99 24.50 -11.43 -15.93
N SER A 100 23.31 -12.00 -16.12
CA SER A 100 23.11 -13.16 -16.98
C SER A 100 22.60 -12.67 -18.31
N ALA A 101 23.15 -13.16 -19.42
CA ALA A 101 22.58 -13.04 -20.76
C ALA A 101 21.21 -13.75 -20.91
N GLN A 102 20.48 -13.93 -19.81
CA GLN A 102 19.23 -14.66 -19.65
C GLN A 102 18.18 -13.68 -19.15
N PHE A 103 17.14 -13.49 -19.95
CA PHE A 103 15.94 -12.71 -19.63
C PHE A 103 15.03 -13.44 -18.62
N ALA A 104 15.62 -14.08 -17.60
CA ALA A 104 14.97 -15.07 -16.76
C ALA A 104 14.97 -14.69 -15.27
N SER A 105 14.64 -13.44 -14.93
CA SER A 105 14.43 -13.07 -13.54
C SER A 105 13.38 -13.99 -12.92
N LYS A 106 13.67 -14.52 -11.73
CA LYS A 106 12.62 -15.12 -10.92
C LYS A 106 11.54 -14.08 -10.65
N THR A 107 10.28 -14.48 -10.81
CA THR A 107 9.13 -13.61 -10.56
C THR A 107 8.03 -14.37 -9.83
N CYS A 108 7.48 -13.73 -8.80
CA CYS A 108 6.26 -14.15 -8.12
C CYS A 108 5.17 -13.12 -8.40
N VAL A 109 3.98 -13.56 -8.83
CA VAL A 109 2.80 -12.71 -8.90
C VAL A 109 1.74 -13.30 -7.98
N PHE A 110 1.34 -12.54 -6.98
CA PHE A 110 0.21 -12.83 -6.12
C PHE A 110 -0.96 -11.99 -6.60
N VAL A 111 -2.07 -12.63 -6.97
CA VAL A 111 -3.35 -11.97 -7.23
C VAL A 111 -4.20 -12.17 -5.99
N ILE A 112 -4.56 -11.07 -5.34
CA ILE A 112 -5.28 -11.05 -4.07
C ILE A 112 -6.67 -10.45 -4.31
N THR A 113 -7.70 -11.18 -3.92
CA THR A 113 -9.09 -10.72 -3.92
C THR A 113 -9.83 -11.25 -2.68
N ALA A 114 -11.07 -10.85 -2.46
CA ALA A 114 -11.89 -11.35 -1.36
C ALA A 114 -12.80 -12.50 -1.83
N ALA A 115 -12.76 -13.63 -1.12
CA ALA A 115 -13.75 -14.71 -1.29
C ALA A 115 -15.00 -14.45 -0.44
N SER A 116 -14.81 -13.85 0.75
CA SER A 116 -15.86 -13.43 1.68
C SER A 116 -15.26 -12.50 2.75
N PRO A 117 -16.07 -11.85 3.61
CA PRO A 117 -15.55 -10.96 4.64
C PRO A 117 -14.50 -11.65 5.53
N GLY A 118 -13.29 -11.07 5.57
CA GLY A 118 -12.16 -11.62 6.34
C GLY A 118 -11.51 -12.87 5.74
N HIS A 119 -11.87 -13.27 4.51
CA HIS A 119 -11.30 -14.44 3.84
C HIS A 119 -10.85 -14.08 2.42
N PRO A 120 -9.54 -13.96 2.17
CA PRO A 120 -9.04 -13.70 0.83
C PRO A 120 -9.04 -14.96 -0.05
N ASP A 121 -9.19 -14.79 -1.37
CA ASP A 121 -8.76 -15.76 -2.38
C ASP A 121 -7.44 -15.25 -2.97
N ILE A 122 -6.37 -16.00 -2.77
CA ILE A 122 -5.04 -15.65 -3.26
C ILE A 122 -4.58 -16.70 -4.26
N ARG A 123 -4.28 -16.24 -5.48
CA ARG A 123 -3.70 -17.06 -6.54
C ARG A 123 -2.25 -16.65 -6.75
N ILE A 124 -1.39 -17.64 -6.96
CA ILE A 124 0.05 -17.45 -7.10
C ILE A 124 0.48 -17.93 -8.49
N SER A 125 1.19 -17.08 -9.22
CA SER A 125 1.89 -17.45 -10.44
C SER A 125 3.39 -17.32 -10.22
N THR A 126 4.11 -18.42 -10.44
CA THR A 126 5.56 -18.52 -10.24
C THR A 126 6.26 -18.63 -11.59
N TYR A 127 7.32 -17.85 -11.79
CA TYR A 127 8.07 -17.84 -13.05
C TYR A 127 9.56 -18.08 -12.82
N ASN A 128 10.19 -18.75 -13.80
CA ASN A 128 11.65 -18.97 -13.85
C ASN A 128 12.23 -19.65 -12.58
N GLY A 129 11.44 -20.54 -11.96
CA GLY A 129 11.85 -21.27 -10.75
C GLY A 129 11.81 -20.44 -9.46
N ALA A 130 11.04 -19.35 -9.44
CA ALA A 130 10.69 -18.66 -8.21
C ALA A 130 9.88 -19.57 -7.28
N GLU A 131 10.19 -19.55 -5.99
CA GLU A 131 9.37 -20.20 -4.96
C GLU A 131 8.56 -19.13 -4.25
N CYS A 132 7.23 -19.26 -4.26
CA CYS A 132 6.32 -18.22 -3.80
C CYS A 132 5.23 -18.85 -2.93
N THR A 133 5.09 -18.38 -1.69
CA THR A 133 4.07 -18.87 -0.75
C THR A 133 3.48 -17.73 0.08
N PHE A 134 2.38 -17.98 0.76
CA PHE A 134 1.82 -17.06 1.75
C PHE A 134 1.31 -17.82 2.98
N ALA A 135 1.14 -17.11 4.09
CA ALA A 135 0.52 -17.62 5.31
C ALA A 135 -0.41 -16.56 5.91
N ASP A 136 -1.61 -16.97 6.31
CA ASP A 136 -2.56 -16.14 7.06
C ASP A 136 -2.04 -15.89 8.49
N THR A 137 -2.19 -14.66 8.95
CA THR A 137 -1.78 -14.20 10.29
C THR A 137 -2.96 -13.77 11.17
N GLY A 138 -4.19 -13.76 10.64
CA GLY A 138 -5.38 -13.20 11.26
C GLY A 138 -5.52 -11.67 11.14
N ARG A 139 -4.49 -10.96 10.67
CA ARG A 139 -4.51 -9.51 10.35
C ARG A 139 -4.41 -9.24 8.84
N GLY A 140 -4.16 -10.29 8.06
CA GLY A 140 -3.76 -10.30 6.66
C GLY A 140 -2.72 -11.41 6.44
N GLU A 141 -1.95 -11.33 5.37
CA GLU A 141 -1.03 -12.41 4.97
C GLU A 141 0.43 -12.00 5.00
N ASN A 142 1.27 -12.95 5.39
CA ASN A 142 2.69 -12.87 5.13
C ASN A 142 3.00 -13.57 3.82
N PHE A 143 3.66 -12.86 2.90
CA PHE A 143 4.12 -13.37 1.61
C PHE A 143 5.61 -13.71 1.70
N PHE A 144 6.02 -14.80 1.04
CA PHE A 144 7.41 -15.29 1.04
C PHE A 144 7.86 -15.62 -0.38
N VAL A 145 9.05 -15.15 -0.75
CA VAL A 145 9.68 -15.42 -2.06
C VAL A 145 11.12 -15.95 -1.93
N ALA A 146 11.57 -16.78 -2.88
CA ALA A 146 12.94 -17.32 -2.93
C ALA A 146 13.45 -17.68 -4.35
#